data_AF-A0A9D6N7E8-F1
#
_entry.id   AF-A0A9D6N7E8-F1
#
_cell.length_a   1.000
_cell.length_b   1.000
_cell.length_c   1.000
_cell.angle_alpha   90.00
_cell.angle_beta   90.00
_cell.angle_gamma   90.00
#
_symmetry.space_group_name_H-M   'P 1'
#
loop_
_entity.id
_entity.type
_entity.pdbx_description
1 polymer ?
#
loop_
_entity_poly.entity_id
_entity_poly.type
_entity_poly.pdbx_seq_one_letter_code
_entity_poly.pdbx_strand_id
1 'polypeptide(L)'
;MPLVFADPSERSYPLDPLSFRSVFQFAPFKALGGVATSSTTSGADLLVSGVGGAGTAEVHKYRLDRARPEDKALSAKLLGKVDFLAGGAGTVGGD
;
A
#
# COMPACT_ATOMS: atom_id res chain seq x y z
N MET A 1 45.01 -35.09 7.70
CA MET A 1 44.74 -33.68 7.34
C MET A 1 43.26 -33.42 7.57
N PRO A 2 42.84 -32.66 8.59
CA PRO A 2 41.43 -32.35 8.77
C PRO A 2 41.03 -31.16 7.88
N LEU A 3 39.88 -31.28 7.21
CA LEU A 3 39.19 -30.18 6.55
C LEU A 3 38.68 -29.20 7.61
N VAL A 4 39.17 -27.97 7.57
CA VAL A 4 38.63 -26.86 8.37
C VAL A 4 37.41 -26.33 7.62
N PHE A 5 36.22 -26.54 8.19
CA PHE A 5 35.02 -25.82 7.76
C PHE A 5 35.13 -24.39 8.30
N ALA A 6 35.19 -23.41 7.39
CA ALA A 6 35.16 -22.00 7.77
C ALA A 6 33.85 -21.69 8.51
N ASP A 7 33.98 -21.02 9.65
CA ASP A 7 32.86 -20.55 10.45
C ASP A 7 32.01 -19.56 9.61
N PRO A 8 30.69 -19.80 9.41
CA PRO A 8 29.83 -18.86 8.69
C PRO A 8 29.65 -17.51 9.39
N SER A 9 30.14 -17.34 10.62
CA SER A 9 30.08 -16.08 11.36
C SER A 9 31.00 -14.96 10.82
N GLU A 10 31.97 -15.28 9.95
CA GLU A 10 32.92 -14.30 9.42
C GLU A 10 32.42 -13.51 8.19
N ARG A 11 31.25 -13.84 7.62
CA ARG A 11 30.65 -13.00 6.57
C ARG A 11 29.87 -11.85 7.19
N SER A 12 30.62 -10.88 7.71
CA SER A 12 30.09 -9.52 7.88
C SER A 12 29.85 -8.93 6.50
N TYR A 13 28.66 -9.14 5.95
CA TYR A 13 28.16 -8.27 4.89
C TYR A 13 28.02 -6.88 5.52
N PRO A 14 28.69 -5.83 5.02
CA PRO A 14 28.37 -4.49 5.45
C PRO A 14 26.90 -4.26 5.06
N LEU A 15 26.01 -4.28 6.06
CA LEU A 15 24.67 -3.76 5.89
C LEU A 15 24.86 -2.25 5.86
N ASP A 16 25.14 -1.71 4.67
CA ASP A 16 24.94 -0.28 4.43
C ASP A 16 23.57 0.08 5.03
N PRO A 17 23.46 1.17 5.82
CA PRO A 17 22.20 1.51 6.45
C PRO A 17 21.11 1.59 5.38
N LEU A 18 20.09 0.72 5.48
CA LEU A 18 18.96 0.75 4.56
C LEU A 18 18.29 2.12 4.68
N SER A 19 18.47 2.95 3.64
CA SER A 19 17.80 4.24 3.55
C SER A 19 16.47 4.05 2.85
N PHE A 20 15.38 4.27 3.58
CA PHE A 20 14.04 4.30 3.02
C PHE A 20 13.72 5.72 2.58
N ARG A 21 13.22 5.86 1.35
CA ARG A 21 12.69 7.13 0.84
C ARG A 21 11.21 6.97 0.55
N SER A 22 10.40 7.87 1.08
CA SER A 22 8.99 7.97 0.68
C SER A 22 8.90 8.39 -0.79
N VAL A 23 8.16 7.63 -1.58
CA VAL A 23 7.93 7.89 -3.02
C VAL A 23 6.53 8.44 -3.29
N PHE A 24 5.63 8.37 -2.30
CA PHE A 24 4.25 8.82 -2.42
C PHE A 24 3.60 8.99 -1.04
N GLN A 25 2.81 10.05 -0.87
CA GLN A 25 1.98 10.29 0.32
C GLN A 25 0.72 11.05 -0.09
N PHE A 26 -0.41 10.70 0.52
CA PHE A 26 -1.68 11.41 0.37
C PHE A 26 -2.52 11.29 1.64
N ALA A 27 -3.49 12.19 1.82
CA ALA A 27 -4.36 12.26 3.00
C ALA A 27 -5.84 12.11 2.58
N PRO A 28 -6.38 10.88 2.51
CA PRO A 28 -7.73 10.63 2.00
C PRO A 28 -8.86 11.03 2.97
N PHE A 29 -8.57 11.11 4.26
CA PHE A 29 -9.53 11.48 5.31
C PHE A 29 -8.88 12.36 6.37
N LYS A 30 -9.70 13.10 7.12
CA LYS A 30 -9.24 13.90 8.28
C LYS A 30 -8.78 13.03 9.45
N ALA A 31 -9.42 11.87 9.61
CA ALA A 31 -9.00 10.83 10.55
C ALA A 31 -9.02 9.48 9.82
N LEU A 32 -7.91 8.75 9.90
CA LEU A 32 -7.76 7.44 9.27
C LEU A 32 -8.25 6.33 10.20
N GLY A 33 -8.93 5.33 9.63
CA GLY A 33 -9.30 4.09 10.31
C GLY A 33 -8.36 2.95 9.97
N GLY A 34 -8.18 2.67 8.67
CA GLY A 34 -7.35 1.57 8.20
C GLY A 34 -7.08 1.61 6.70
N VAL A 35 -6.10 0.83 6.26
CA VAL A 35 -5.70 0.71 4.85
C VAL A 35 -5.55 -0.75 4.49
N ALA A 36 -6.12 -1.14 3.35
CA ALA A 36 -5.91 -2.45 2.74
C ALA A 36 -5.51 -2.28 1.27
N THR A 37 -4.70 -3.19 0.76
CA THR A 37 -4.21 -3.17 -0.62
C THR A 37 -4.66 -4.42 -1.35
N SER A 38 -5.30 -4.29 -2.51
CA SER A 38 -5.48 -5.40 -3.44
C SER A 38 -4.52 -5.23 -4.60
N SER A 39 -3.47 -6.05 -4.61
CA SER A 39 -2.48 -6.05 -5.69
C SER A 39 -2.97 -6.95 -6.83
N THR A 40 -2.89 -6.45 -8.05
CA THR A 40 -2.97 -7.23 -9.30
C THR A 40 -1.59 -7.23 -9.95
N THR A 41 -1.35 -8.12 -10.89
CA THR A 41 -0.09 -8.17 -11.65
C THR A 41 0.22 -6.88 -12.43
N SER A 42 -0.78 -6.02 -12.66
CA SER A 42 -0.69 -4.79 -13.45
C SER A 42 -0.85 -3.49 -12.65
N GLY A 43 -1.02 -3.56 -11.33
CA GLY A 43 -1.22 -2.38 -10.47
C GLY A 43 -1.84 -2.74 -9.13
N ALA A 44 -1.97 -1.77 -8.22
CA ALA A 44 -2.58 -1.98 -6.91
C ALA A 44 -3.76 -1.04 -6.72
N ASP A 45 -4.84 -1.55 -6.12
CA ASP A 45 -5.89 -0.70 -5.57
C ASP A 45 -5.70 -0.58 -4.05
N LEU A 46 -6.00 0.60 -3.50
CA LEU A 46 -6.06 0.86 -2.07
C LEU A 46 -7.50 1.01 -1.64
N LEU A 47 -7.88 0.31 -0.58
CA LEU A 47 -9.07 0.61 0.20
C LEU A 47 -8.64 1.36 1.45
N VAL A 48 -9.14 2.58 1.61
CA VAL A 48 -8.84 3.40 2.78
C VAL A 48 -10.14 3.65 3.52
N SER A 49 -10.18 3.33 4.81
CA SER A 49 -11.28 3.68 5.69
C SER A 49 -10.93 4.88 6.55
N GLY A 50 -11.92 5.70 6.86
CA GLY A 50 -11.73 6.88 7.71
C GLY A 50 -13.03 7.60 7.99
N VAL A 51 -12.89 8.81 8.55
CA VAL A 51 -14.02 9.71 8.82
C VAL A 51 -14.06 10.80 7.77
N GLY A 52 -15.14 10.82 6.99
CA GLY A 52 -15.42 11.78 5.94
C GLY A 52 -15.74 13.19 6.45
N GLY A 53 -15.92 14.13 5.51
CA GLY A 53 -16.17 15.55 5.84
C GLY A 53 -17.44 15.78 6.68
N ALA A 54 -18.43 14.90 6.58
CA ALA A 54 -19.67 14.94 7.36
C ALA A 54 -19.57 14.23 8.74
N GLY A 55 -18.38 13.75 9.13
CA GLY A 55 -18.18 13.04 10.40
C GLY A 55 -18.62 11.57 10.38
N THR A 56 -18.99 11.03 9.22
CA THR A 56 -19.43 9.64 9.04
C THR A 56 -18.27 8.74 8.64
N ALA A 57 -18.33 7.47 9.05
CA ALA A 57 -17.36 6.47 8.62
C ALA A 57 -17.56 6.15 7.13
N GLU A 58 -16.46 6.17 6.38
CA GLU A 58 -16.46 5.96 4.93
C GLU A 58 -15.30 5.06 4.54
N VAL A 59 -15.47 4.35 3.42
CA VAL A 59 -14.39 3.61 2.77
C VAL A 59 -14.29 4.08 1.34
N HIS A 60 -13.10 4.52 0.92
CA HIS A 60 -12.81 4.96 -0.42
C HIS A 60 -11.86 3.97 -1.10
N LYS A 61 -12.14 3.69 -2.37
CA LYS A 61 -11.27 2.91 -3.25
C LYS A 61 -10.43 3.86 -4.10
N TYR A 62 -9.12 3.65 -4.12
CA TYR A 62 -8.17 4.38 -4.95
C TYR A 62 -7.44 3.40 -5.86
N ARG A 63 -7.22 3.77 -7.11
CA ARG A 63 -6.22 3.12 -7.96
C ARG A 63 -4.87 3.72 -7.66
N LEU A 64 -3.87 2.86 -7.45
CA LEU A 64 -2.48 3.22 -7.31
C LEU A 64 -1.73 2.83 -8.57
N ASP A 65 -1.45 3.82 -9.40
CA ASP A 65 -0.85 3.64 -10.71
C ASP A 65 0.33 4.59 -10.93
N ARG A 66 1.03 4.32 -12.02
CA ARG A 66 2.00 5.24 -12.60
C ARG A 66 1.36 5.85 -13.84
N ALA A 67 1.60 7.13 -14.08
CA ALA A 67 1.09 7.77 -15.30
C ALA A 67 1.72 7.13 -16.55
N ARG A 68 2.98 6.69 -16.46
CA ARG A 68 3.68 5.91 -17.49
C ARG A 68 4.52 4.77 -16.90
N PRO A 69 4.79 3.69 -17.66
CA PRO A 69 5.57 2.53 -17.16
C PRO A 69 6.99 2.87 -16.67
N GLU A 70 7.61 3.92 -17.20
CA GLU A 70 8.94 4.39 -16.81
C GLU A 70 8.96 5.28 -15.57
N ASP A 71 7.78 5.78 -15.14
CA ASP A 71 7.71 6.69 -14.00
C ASP A 71 8.12 5.97 -12.71
N LYS A 72 8.76 6.71 -11.82
CA LYS A 72 9.12 6.24 -10.47
C LYS A 72 8.16 6.74 -9.39
N ALA A 73 7.28 7.67 -9.75
CA ALA A 73 6.27 8.23 -8.86
C ALA A 73 4.94 7.49 -9.05
N LEU A 74 4.25 7.26 -7.93
CA LEU A 74 2.90 6.69 -7.90
C LEU A 74 1.90 7.82 -7.71
N SER A 75 0.69 7.63 -8.24
CA SER A 75 -0.47 8.48 -7.96
C SER A 75 -1.59 7.65 -7.36
N ALA A 76 -2.32 8.21 -6.39
CA ALA A 76 -3.60 7.67 -5.96
C ALA A 76 -4.74 8.40 -6.66
N LYS A 77 -5.48 7.70 -7.50
CA LYS A 77 -6.68 8.21 -8.16
C LYS A 77 -7.92 7.65 -7.45
N LEU A 78 -8.78 8.51 -6.91
CA LEU A 78 -10.05 8.07 -6.33
C LEU A 78 -10.90 7.40 -7.41
N LEU A 79 -11.28 6.14 -7.19
CA LEU A 79 -12.22 5.40 -8.03
C LEU A 79 -13.66 5.58 -7.55
N GLY A 80 -13.85 5.69 -6.24
CA GLY A 80 -15.16 5.95 -5.66
C GLY A 80 -15.24 5.61 -4.17
N LYS A 81 -16.43 5.87 -3.62
CA LYS A 81 -16.81 5.43 -2.27
C LYS A 81 -17.39 4.01 -2.36
N VAL A 82 -17.06 3.17 -1.38
CA VAL A 82 -17.63 1.83 -1.27
C VAL A 82 -18.99 1.95 -0.60
N ASP A 83 -20.01 1.49 -1.31
CA ASP A 83 -21.35 1.34 -0.75
C ASP A 83 -21.44 0.02 0.03
N PHE A 84 -21.94 0.12 1.25
CA PHE A 84 -22.19 -1.01 2.12
C PHE A 84 -23.68 -1.33 2.11
N LEU A 85 -24.03 -2.59 1.92
CA LEU A 85 -25.35 -3.07 2.32
C LEU A 85 -25.47 -2.88 3.84
N ALA A 86 -26.64 -2.49 4.34
CA ALA A 86 -26.82 -2.17 5.76
C ALA A 86 -26.31 -3.32 6.67
N GLY A 87 -25.27 -3.05 7.45
CA GLY A 87 -24.62 -4.03 8.35
C GLY A 87 -23.82 -5.14 7.66
N GLY A 88 -23.58 -5.05 6.35
CA GLY A 88 -23.01 -6.11 5.52
C GLY A 88 -21.73 -5.72 4.77
N ALA A 89 -21.23 -6.66 3.98
CA ALA A 89 -20.05 -6.46 3.14
C ALA A 89 -20.32 -5.42 2.03
N GLY A 90 -19.30 -4.61 1.73
CA GLY A 90 -19.27 -3.74 0.56
C GLY A 90 -18.51 -4.39 -0.59
N THR A 91 -18.92 -4.12 -1.84
CA THR A 91 -18.21 -4.63 -3.02
C THR A 91 -16.99 -3.77 -3.28
N VAL A 92 -15.82 -4.39 -3.39
CA VAL A 92 -14.53 -3.72 -3.59
C VAL A 92 -13.81 -4.13 -4.88
N GLY A 93 -14.36 -5.09 -5.62
CA GLY A 93 -13.86 -5.59 -6.91
C GLY A 93 -14.76 -5.21 -8.10
N GLY A 94 -14.29 -5.51 -9.31
CA GLY A 94 -14.95 -5.16 -10.57
C GLY A 94 -14.18 -4.08 -11.31
N ASP A 95 -13.61 -4.45 -12.45
CA ASP A 95 -12.99 -3.61 -13.47
C ASP A 95 -13.94 -3.34 -14.65
#